data_AF-A0A6V8CYE5-F1
#
_entry.id   AF-A0A6V8CYE5-F1
#
_cell.length_a   1.000
_cell.length_b   1.000
_cell.length_c   1.000
_cell.angle_alpha   90.00
_cell.angle_beta   90.00
_cell.angle_gamma   90.00
#
_symmetry.space_group_name_H-M   'P 1'
#
loop_
_entity.id
_entity.type
_entity.pdbx_description
1 polymer ?
#
loop_
_entity_poly.entity_id
_entity_poly.type
_entity_poly.pdbx_seq_one_letter_code
_entity_poly.pdbx_strand_id
1 'polypeptide(L)'
;TCSSGCTTTSNWNVVSVDLAVNVGKYSSIAIDSNDAVHISYLDSTNYVLKYATCLSGCTTASNWNDVSIDTTYAVGSWTSIGIGSNDVVHISYLDATNHDLKYATCSSGCTTASNWDMVSVDTTGDVGTYTSIAINSNDAVHISYYDTTNGELKYASCSSGCTTASNWNDVSVDTTGNVGSWNSIAIDSNDAVHISYRDSTNNNLKYATCSIGCTIASN
;
A
#
# COMPACT_ATOMS: atom_id res chain seq x y z
N THR A 1 -23.47 8.54 1.20
CA THR A 1 -24.39 7.92 0.23
C THR A 1 -24.42 8.71 -1.05
N CYS A 2 -23.98 8.13 -2.17
CA CYS A 2 -24.33 8.68 -3.49
C CYS A 2 -25.60 7.98 -4.00
N SER A 3 -26.71 8.17 -3.30
CA SER A 3 -27.98 7.48 -3.61
C SER A 3 -28.67 8.01 -4.88
N SER A 4 -28.34 9.23 -5.31
CA SER A 4 -28.75 9.79 -6.60
C SER A 4 -28.03 11.11 -6.82
N GLY A 5 -26.84 11.11 -7.43
CA GLY A 5 -26.10 12.36 -7.59
C GLY A 5 -24.62 12.26 -7.94
N CYS A 6 -24.11 11.19 -8.53
CA CYS A 6 -22.71 11.17 -9.02
C CYS A 6 -22.65 11.24 -10.55
N THR A 7 -23.71 11.74 -11.19
CA THR A 7 -23.87 11.73 -12.65
C THR A 7 -23.43 13.02 -13.33
N THR A 8 -23.16 14.09 -12.58
CA THR A 8 -22.71 15.38 -13.11
C THR A 8 -21.50 15.91 -12.36
N THR A 9 -20.64 16.64 -13.06
CA THR A 9 -19.43 17.25 -12.50
C THR A 9 -19.72 18.15 -11.30
N SER A 10 -20.88 18.81 -11.27
CA SER A 10 -21.32 19.69 -10.17
C SER A 10 -21.45 19.00 -8.82
N ASN A 11 -21.54 17.68 -8.79
CA ASN A 11 -21.75 16.93 -7.55
C ASN A 11 -20.43 16.47 -6.92
N TRP A 12 -19.31 16.69 -7.63
CA TRP A 12 -17.98 16.47 -7.12
C TRP A 12 -17.48 17.76 -6.47
N ASN A 13 -17.19 17.69 -5.17
CA ASN A 13 -16.39 18.71 -4.51
C ASN A 13 -14.92 18.40 -4.80
N VAL A 14 -14.18 19.39 -5.34
CA VAL A 14 -12.77 19.25 -5.67
C VAL A 14 -11.97 20.19 -4.77
N VAL A 15 -10.99 19.63 -4.07
CA VAL A 15 -10.13 20.34 -3.13
C VAL A 15 -8.69 19.86 -3.30
N SER A 16 -7.74 20.78 -3.19
CA SER A 16 -6.32 20.43 -3.13
C SER A 16 -5.96 19.99 -1.70
N VAL A 17 -5.42 18.78 -1.56
CA VAL A 17 -5.03 18.18 -0.26
C VAL A 17 -3.66 18.68 0.19
N ASP A 18 -2.69 18.71 -0.72
CA ASP A 18 -1.32 19.16 -0.49
C ASP A 18 -0.98 20.20 -1.56
N LEU A 19 -0.44 21.35 -1.13
CA LEU A 19 -0.13 22.49 -1.99
C LEU A 19 1.35 22.60 -2.35
N ALA A 20 2.18 21.65 -1.90
CA ALA A 20 3.57 21.58 -2.29
C ALA A 20 3.73 21.30 -3.80
N VAL A 21 4.90 21.62 -4.33
CA VAL A 21 5.20 21.44 -5.76
C VAL A 21 5.41 19.95 -6.05
N ASN A 22 4.77 19.44 -7.11
CA ASN A 22 4.95 18.08 -7.64
C ASN A 22 4.78 16.96 -6.60
N VAL A 23 3.61 16.93 -5.97
CA VAL A 23 3.17 15.92 -5.01
C VAL A 23 1.98 15.14 -5.53
N GLY A 24 1.70 13.96 -4.95
CA GLY A 24 0.49 13.18 -5.21
C GLY A 24 0.68 12.01 -6.18
N LYS A 25 1.92 11.73 -6.62
CA LYS A 25 2.18 10.60 -7.52
C LYS A 25 1.98 9.27 -6.79
N TYR A 26 1.45 8.27 -7.51
CA TYR A 26 1.18 6.92 -6.99
C TYR A 26 0.22 6.89 -5.79
N SER A 27 -0.69 7.86 -5.70
CA SER A 27 -1.57 7.95 -4.55
C SER A 27 -2.43 6.71 -4.35
N SER A 28 -2.64 6.36 -3.09
CA SER A 28 -3.55 5.31 -2.65
C SER A 28 -4.45 5.86 -1.56
N ILE A 29 -5.70 5.40 -1.49
CA ILE A 29 -6.73 5.92 -0.59
C ILE A 29 -7.42 4.79 0.16
N ALA A 30 -7.66 5.00 1.45
CA ALA A 30 -8.51 4.14 2.27
C ALA A 30 -9.38 4.98 3.21
N ILE A 31 -10.43 4.36 3.75
CA ILE A 31 -11.39 4.97 4.67
C ILE A 31 -11.44 4.09 5.92
N ASP A 32 -11.38 4.71 7.09
CA ASP A 32 -11.43 4.00 8.37
C ASP A 32 -12.88 3.79 8.88
N SER A 33 -13.02 3.18 10.07
CA SER A 33 -14.33 2.91 10.66
C SER A 33 -15.08 4.17 11.16
N ASN A 34 -14.41 5.32 11.20
CA ASN A 34 -14.98 6.63 11.56
C ASN A 34 -15.28 7.50 10.33
N ASP A 35 -15.25 6.93 9.12
CA ASP A 35 -15.33 7.63 7.84
C ASP A 35 -14.19 8.65 7.60
N ALA A 36 -13.09 8.57 8.35
CA ALA A 36 -11.91 9.39 8.08
C ALA A 36 -11.21 8.89 6.81
N VAL A 37 -10.71 9.84 6.02
CA VAL A 37 -10.03 9.54 4.75
C VAL A 37 -8.53 9.54 4.98
N HIS A 38 -7.85 8.55 4.41
CA HIS A 38 -6.41 8.35 4.50
C HIS A 38 -5.82 8.24 3.09
N ILE A 39 -4.78 9.01 2.81
CA ILE A 39 -4.10 9.01 1.50
C ILE A 39 -2.61 8.85 1.72
N SER A 40 -1.99 7.84 1.10
CA SER A 40 -0.55 7.78 0.94
C SER A 40 -0.17 8.26 -0.46
N TYR A 41 0.95 8.97 -0.59
CA TYR A 41 1.41 9.48 -1.88
C TYR A 41 2.90 9.84 -1.87
N LEU A 42 3.49 9.94 -3.05
CA LEU A 42 4.86 10.41 -3.24
C LEU A 42 4.90 11.94 -3.40
N ASP A 43 5.77 12.59 -2.64
CA ASP A 43 6.30 13.91 -2.97
C ASP A 43 7.52 13.72 -3.88
N SER A 44 7.33 14.03 -5.18
CA SER A 44 8.36 13.82 -6.20
C SER A 44 9.41 14.95 -6.23
N THR A 45 9.18 16.06 -5.52
CA THR A 45 10.18 17.12 -5.36
C THR A 45 11.23 16.71 -4.33
N ASN A 46 10.77 16.20 -3.19
CA ASN A 46 11.63 15.82 -2.08
C ASN A 46 12.00 14.33 -2.09
N TYR A 47 11.35 13.53 -2.94
CA TYR A 47 11.51 12.08 -3.04
C TYR A 47 11.20 11.35 -1.72
N VAL A 48 10.09 11.74 -1.10
CA VAL A 48 9.66 11.22 0.22
C VAL A 48 8.25 10.65 0.16
N LEU A 49 7.99 9.66 1.01
CA LEU A 49 6.65 9.16 1.23
C LEU A 49 5.89 10.13 2.13
N LYS A 50 4.70 10.54 1.70
CA LYS A 50 3.78 11.38 2.47
C LYS A 50 2.49 10.65 2.78
N TYR A 51 1.88 11.07 3.88
CA TYR A 51 0.57 10.65 4.32
C TYR A 51 -0.28 11.89 4.57
N ALA A 52 -1.54 11.86 4.13
CA ALA A 52 -2.53 12.87 4.45
C ALA A 52 -3.80 12.22 5.01
N THR A 53 -4.45 12.91 5.94
CA THR A 53 -5.73 12.48 6.50
C THR A 53 -6.70 13.63 6.66
N CYS A 54 -7.99 13.31 6.53
CA CYS A 54 -9.09 14.19 6.85
C CYS A 54 -10.09 13.44 7.72
N LEU A 55 -10.29 13.92 8.95
CA LEU A 55 -11.16 13.28 9.95
C LEU A 55 -12.64 13.46 9.66
N SER A 56 -13.03 14.57 9.02
CA SER A 56 -14.42 14.83 8.62
C SER A 56 -14.50 16.03 7.68
N GLY A 57 -15.59 16.10 6.90
CA GLY A 57 -15.97 17.31 6.17
C GLY A 57 -14.98 17.73 5.08
N CYS A 58 -14.27 16.77 4.47
CA CYS A 58 -13.13 16.87 3.53
C CYS A 58 -13.38 17.67 2.24
N THR A 59 -13.83 18.92 2.40
CA THR A 59 -14.35 19.79 1.34
C THR A 59 -13.55 21.08 1.20
N THR A 60 -12.61 21.32 2.14
CA THR A 60 -11.68 22.45 2.12
C THR A 60 -10.28 21.99 2.48
N ALA A 61 -9.25 22.67 1.95
CA ALA A 61 -7.86 22.26 2.14
C ALA A 61 -7.46 22.21 3.62
N SER A 62 -8.04 23.10 4.45
CA SER A 62 -7.81 23.13 5.90
C SER A 62 -8.37 21.93 6.67
N ASN A 63 -9.19 21.06 6.05
CA ASN A 63 -9.63 19.82 6.68
C ASN A 63 -8.57 18.71 6.62
N TRP A 64 -7.58 18.88 5.75
CA TRP A 64 -6.52 17.90 5.54
C TRP A 64 -5.31 18.23 6.40
N ASN A 65 -4.70 17.19 6.95
CA ASN A 65 -3.40 17.26 7.60
C ASN A 65 -2.48 16.28 6.90
N ASP A 66 -1.35 16.76 6.41
CA ASP A 66 -0.32 15.95 5.77
C ASP A 66 1.01 15.96 6.54
N VAL A 67 1.78 14.88 6.37
CA VAL A 67 3.10 14.72 6.98
C VAL A 67 3.99 13.87 6.07
N SER A 68 5.29 14.19 6.02
CA SER A 68 6.30 13.32 5.41
C SER A 68 6.70 12.24 6.41
N ILE A 69 6.54 10.98 6.04
CA ILE A 69 6.70 9.83 6.95
C ILE A 69 8.07 9.16 6.79
N ASP A 70 8.50 8.95 5.55
CA ASP A 70 9.84 8.42 5.24
C ASP A 70 10.59 9.45 4.41
N THR A 71 11.68 9.99 4.98
CA THR A 71 12.45 11.09 4.39
C THR A 71 13.85 10.68 3.93
N THR A 72 14.15 9.38 3.85
CA THR A 72 15.49 8.88 3.50
C THR A 72 15.88 9.01 2.02
N TYR A 73 15.16 9.85 1.26
CA TYR A 73 15.34 10.14 -0.17
C TYR A 73 15.07 8.93 -1.08
N ALA A 74 14.41 9.17 -2.22
CA ALA A 74 13.93 8.19 -3.19
C ALA A 74 13.09 7.04 -2.60
N VAL A 75 12.20 7.38 -1.66
CA VAL A 75 11.23 6.45 -1.07
C VAL A 75 9.79 6.85 -1.43
N GLY A 76 8.85 5.90 -1.33
CA GLY A 76 7.42 6.16 -1.42
C GLY A 76 6.80 5.94 -2.80
N SER A 77 7.57 5.44 -3.77
CA SER A 77 7.01 5.08 -5.08
C SER A 77 6.05 3.89 -4.97
N TRP A 78 5.03 3.85 -5.84
CA TRP A 78 4.04 2.77 -5.89
C TRP A 78 3.31 2.50 -4.57
N THR A 79 3.15 3.51 -3.72
CA THR A 79 2.56 3.31 -2.40
C THR A 79 1.14 2.75 -2.45
N SER A 80 0.82 1.86 -1.52
CA SER A 80 -0.53 1.33 -1.30
C SER A 80 -0.89 1.46 0.18
N ILE A 81 -2.12 1.87 0.49
CA ILE A 81 -2.60 2.03 1.86
C ILE A 81 -3.76 1.08 2.16
N GLY A 82 -3.79 0.55 3.39
CA GLY A 82 -4.89 -0.23 3.95
C GLY A 82 -5.13 0.15 5.42
N ILE A 83 -6.34 -0.10 5.90
CA ILE A 83 -6.74 0.17 7.28
C ILE A 83 -7.09 -1.16 7.95
N GLY A 84 -6.45 -1.44 9.08
CA GLY A 84 -6.73 -2.60 9.93
C GLY A 84 -7.72 -2.27 11.05
N SER A 85 -7.92 -3.21 11.97
CA SER A 85 -8.76 -2.99 13.15
C SER A 85 -8.24 -1.84 14.01
N ASN A 86 -9.15 -1.16 14.72
CA ASN A 86 -8.85 0.05 15.50
C ASN A 86 -8.24 1.18 14.64
N ASP A 87 -8.58 1.21 13.36
CA ASP A 87 -8.17 2.24 12.40
C ASP A 87 -6.63 2.38 12.26
N VAL A 88 -5.91 1.28 12.49
CA VAL A 88 -4.46 1.24 12.29
C VAL A 88 -4.15 1.41 10.81
N VAL A 89 -3.25 2.33 10.49
CA VAL A 89 -2.85 2.61 9.11
C VAL A 89 -1.67 1.73 8.72
N HIS A 90 -1.75 1.15 7.53
CA HIS A 90 -0.72 0.29 6.94
C HIS A 90 -0.37 0.79 5.55
N ILE A 91 0.91 0.98 5.26
CA ILE A 91 1.38 1.44 3.95
C ILE A 91 2.50 0.53 3.46
N SER A 92 2.37 -0.01 2.26
CA SER A 92 3.50 -0.58 1.52
C SER A 92 4.01 0.42 0.50
N TYR A 93 5.32 0.38 0.22
CA TYR A 93 5.94 1.27 -0.77
C TYR A 93 7.31 0.75 -1.20
N LEU A 94 7.77 1.24 -2.36
CA LEU A 94 9.13 1.03 -2.86
C LEU A 94 10.10 2.04 -2.23
N ASP A 95 11.19 1.54 -1.67
CA ASP A 95 12.42 2.29 -1.44
C ASP A 95 13.32 2.13 -2.67
N ALA A 96 13.31 3.13 -3.56
CA ALA A 96 14.07 3.08 -4.79
C ALA A 96 15.57 3.36 -4.58
N THR A 97 15.98 3.84 -3.40
CA THR A 97 17.40 3.99 -3.05
C THR A 97 18.02 2.63 -2.77
N ASN A 98 17.32 1.80 -1.98
CA ASN A 98 17.81 0.49 -1.57
C ASN A 98 17.29 -0.66 -2.45
N HIS A 99 16.30 -0.38 -3.30
CA HIS A 99 15.57 -1.36 -4.11
C HIS A 99 14.75 -2.37 -3.29
N ASP A 100 14.29 -1.92 -2.11
CA ASP A 100 13.56 -2.74 -1.15
C ASP A 100 12.05 -2.51 -1.24
N LEU A 101 11.28 -3.55 -0.90
CA LEU A 101 9.91 -3.37 -0.44
C LEU A 101 9.93 -2.90 1.02
N LYS A 102 9.30 -1.78 1.32
CA LYS A 102 9.13 -1.28 2.69
C LYS A 102 7.68 -1.26 3.13
N TYR A 103 7.51 -1.31 4.44
CA TYR A 103 6.25 -1.21 5.14
C TYR A 103 6.33 -0.13 6.21
N ALA A 104 5.27 0.67 6.32
CA ALA A 104 5.07 1.66 7.37
C ALA A 104 3.72 1.44 8.06
N THR A 105 3.66 1.71 9.36
CA THR A 105 2.40 1.64 10.12
C THR A 105 2.31 2.71 11.18
N CYS A 106 1.09 3.12 11.49
CA CYS A 106 0.80 4.04 12.57
C CYS A 106 -0.52 3.67 13.23
N SER A 107 -0.48 3.50 14.56
CA SER A 107 -1.65 3.10 15.35
C SER A 107 -2.46 4.28 15.89
N SER A 108 -1.85 5.47 16.02
CA SER A 108 -2.53 6.68 16.47
C SER A 108 -1.68 7.93 16.21
N GLY A 109 -2.34 9.09 16.09
CA GLY A 109 -1.63 10.37 15.95
C GLY A 109 -0.78 10.45 14.66
N CYS A 110 -1.25 9.87 13.57
CA CYS A 110 -0.48 9.65 12.34
C CYS A 110 -0.11 10.91 11.55
N THR A 111 -0.46 12.09 12.05
CA THR A 111 -0.01 13.40 11.54
C THR A 111 1.37 13.82 12.07
N THR A 112 2.00 13.00 12.90
CA THR A 112 3.37 13.23 13.42
C THR A 112 4.30 12.12 12.92
N ALA A 113 5.38 12.50 12.23
CA ALA A 113 6.31 11.54 11.62
C ALA A 113 6.91 10.52 12.61
N SER A 114 7.18 10.93 13.85
CA SER A 114 7.73 10.04 14.89
C SER A 114 6.78 8.96 15.40
N ASN A 115 5.50 9.01 15.01
CA ASN A 115 4.51 7.99 15.36
C ASN A 115 4.42 6.87 14.31
N TRP A 116 5.21 6.96 13.25
CA TRP A 116 5.30 5.95 12.21
C TRP A 116 6.45 5.00 12.49
N ASP A 117 6.14 3.71 12.54
CA ASP A 117 7.12 2.65 12.52
C ASP A 117 7.32 2.17 11.08
N MET A 118 8.57 1.90 10.70
CA MET A 118 8.94 1.49 9.34
C MET A 118 9.91 0.31 9.36
N VAL A 119 9.81 -0.56 8.38
CA VAL A 119 10.72 -1.71 8.20
C VAL A 119 10.88 -2.07 6.72
N SER A 120 12.06 -2.56 6.34
CA SER A 120 12.24 -3.25 5.05
C SER A 120 11.71 -4.68 5.17
N VAL A 121 10.81 -5.05 4.25
CA VAL A 121 10.10 -6.34 4.24
C VAL A 121 10.86 -7.37 3.41
N ASP A 122 11.29 -6.97 2.22
CA ASP A 122 12.09 -7.79 1.31
C ASP A 122 13.21 -6.92 0.75
N THR A 123 14.44 -7.40 0.91
CA THR A 123 15.68 -6.71 0.55
C THR A 123 16.53 -7.52 -0.43
N THR A 124 15.97 -8.56 -1.04
CA THR A 124 16.71 -9.47 -1.93
C THR A 124 16.47 -9.11 -3.39
N GLY A 125 17.40 -8.36 -3.98
CA GLY A 125 17.30 -7.88 -5.37
C GLY A 125 16.56 -6.56 -5.46
N ASP A 126 16.05 -6.25 -6.65
CA ASP A 126 15.17 -5.11 -6.93
C ASP A 126 13.71 -5.55 -6.86
N VAL A 127 13.06 -5.21 -5.75
CA VAL A 127 11.74 -5.66 -5.36
C VAL A 127 10.86 -4.49 -4.92
N GLY A 128 9.56 -4.74 -4.76
CA GLY A 128 8.60 -3.75 -4.21
C GLY A 128 7.93 -2.86 -5.26
N THR A 129 8.28 -3.01 -6.55
CA THR A 129 7.59 -2.30 -7.64
C THR A 129 6.13 -2.77 -7.75
N TYR A 130 5.21 -1.85 -8.07
CA TYR A 130 3.76 -2.11 -8.14
C TYR A 130 3.19 -2.76 -6.88
N THR A 131 3.68 -2.41 -5.70
CA THR A 131 3.17 -3.00 -4.45
C THR A 131 1.68 -2.69 -4.23
N SER A 132 0.96 -3.65 -3.67
CA SER A 132 -0.45 -3.52 -3.26
C SER A 132 -0.64 -4.20 -1.91
N ILE A 133 -1.36 -3.56 -0.99
CA ILE A 133 -1.55 -4.02 0.40
C ILE A 133 -3.02 -4.30 0.70
N ALA A 134 -3.29 -5.36 1.45
CA ALA A 134 -4.60 -5.67 2.02
C ALA A 134 -4.45 -6.27 3.42
N ILE A 135 -5.43 -6.02 4.29
CA ILE A 135 -5.44 -6.44 5.70
C ILE A 135 -6.63 -7.38 5.87
N ASN A 136 -6.40 -8.54 6.48
CA ASN A 136 -7.46 -9.53 6.69
C ASN A 136 -8.19 -9.32 8.03
N SER A 137 -9.19 -10.14 8.32
CA SER A 137 -10.01 -10.00 9.53
C SER A 137 -9.28 -10.28 10.85
N ASN A 138 -8.05 -10.82 10.78
CA ASN A 138 -7.17 -11.09 11.92
C ASN A 138 -6.04 -10.05 12.05
N ASP A 139 -6.15 -8.91 11.36
CA ASP A 139 -5.12 -7.86 11.28
C ASP A 139 -3.77 -8.33 10.70
N ALA A 140 -3.75 -9.46 9.99
CA ALA A 140 -2.57 -9.85 9.24
C ALA A 140 -2.43 -8.97 8.00
N VAL A 141 -1.20 -8.56 7.73
CA VAL A 141 -0.85 -7.71 6.59
C VAL A 141 -0.43 -8.60 5.42
N HIS A 142 -0.96 -8.32 4.24
CA HIS A 142 -0.69 -9.03 3.00
C HIS A 142 -0.26 -8.04 1.93
N ILE A 143 0.87 -8.30 1.28
CA ILE A 143 1.43 -7.43 0.24
C ILE A 143 1.74 -8.26 -0.99
N SER A 144 1.18 -7.91 -2.14
CA SER A 144 1.67 -8.38 -3.45
C SER A 144 2.61 -7.35 -4.06
N TYR A 145 3.62 -7.80 -4.79
CA TYR A 145 4.61 -6.93 -5.42
C TYR A 145 5.34 -7.62 -6.55
N TYR A 146 5.95 -6.83 -7.43
CA TYR A 146 6.76 -7.31 -8.54
C TYR A 146 8.24 -7.30 -8.14
N ASP A 147 8.90 -8.45 -8.34
CA ASP A 147 10.35 -8.58 -8.30
C ASP A 147 10.90 -8.27 -9.69
N THR A 148 11.49 -7.09 -9.84
CA THR A 148 12.05 -6.62 -11.11
C THR A 148 13.29 -7.40 -11.51
N THR A 149 14.04 -7.92 -10.54
CA THR A 149 15.27 -8.69 -10.78
C THR A 149 14.98 -10.02 -11.43
N ASN A 150 14.00 -10.75 -10.90
CA ASN A 150 13.66 -12.09 -11.38
C ASN A 150 12.49 -12.08 -12.37
N GLY A 151 11.73 -11.00 -12.45
CA GLY A 151 10.53 -10.90 -13.31
C GLY A 151 9.34 -11.65 -12.73
N GLU A 152 9.22 -11.73 -11.41
CA GLU A 152 8.28 -12.60 -10.72
C GLU A 152 7.19 -11.82 -9.99
N LEU A 153 6.02 -12.44 -9.83
CA LEU A 153 5.05 -12.01 -8.83
C LEU A 153 5.50 -12.56 -7.48
N LYS A 154 5.74 -11.68 -6.52
CA LYS A 154 6.01 -12.04 -5.13
C LYS A 154 4.86 -11.60 -4.22
N TYR A 155 4.79 -12.25 -3.07
CA TYR A 155 3.84 -11.98 -2.02
C TYR A 155 4.52 -12.07 -0.67
N ALA A 156 4.26 -11.11 0.20
CA ALA A 156 4.75 -11.06 1.58
C ALA A 156 3.56 -10.99 2.55
N SER A 157 3.72 -11.59 3.72
CA SER A 157 2.72 -11.54 4.78
C SER A 157 3.34 -11.45 6.17
N CYS A 158 2.61 -10.83 7.08
CA CYS A 158 2.95 -10.76 8.49
C CYS A 158 1.69 -10.88 9.33
N SER A 159 1.66 -11.85 10.25
CA SER A 159 0.51 -12.12 11.11
C SER A 159 0.45 -11.23 12.35
N SER A 160 1.59 -10.72 12.81
CA SER A 160 1.69 -9.91 14.03
C SER A 160 3.09 -9.30 14.18
N GLY A 161 3.20 -8.14 14.83
CA GLY A 161 4.50 -7.54 15.12
C GLY A 161 5.26 -7.11 13.86
N CYS A 162 4.53 -6.59 12.88
CA CYS A 162 5.01 -6.33 11.52
C CYS A 162 6.04 -5.19 11.40
N THR A 163 6.45 -4.59 12.52
CA THR A 163 7.56 -3.64 12.60
C THR A 163 8.92 -4.33 12.77
N THR A 164 8.94 -5.66 12.91
CA THR A 164 10.17 -6.46 12.94
C THR A 164 10.34 -7.22 11.62
N ALA A 165 11.47 -7.04 10.93
CA ALA A 165 11.70 -7.64 9.61
C ALA A 165 11.57 -9.17 9.61
N SER A 166 12.07 -9.85 10.65
CA SER A 166 12.01 -11.32 10.76
C SER A 166 10.60 -11.89 10.97
N ASN A 167 9.59 -11.06 11.17
CA ASN A 167 8.20 -11.51 11.28
C ASN A 167 7.49 -11.54 9.93
N TRP A 168 8.13 -11.03 8.88
CA TRP A 168 7.64 -11.12 7.52
C TRP A 168 8.08 -12.42 6.87
N ASN A 169 7.18 -12.98 6.07
CA ASN A 169 7.45 -14.14 5.23
C ASN A 169 7.08 -13.77 3.80
N ASP A 170 8.01 -13.93 2.86
CA ASP A 170 7.78 -13.72 1.44
C ASP A 170 7.98 -14.99 0.61
N VAL A 171 7.26 -15.08 -0.51
CA VAL A 171 7.33 -16.19 -1.46
C VAL A 171 7.11 -15.69 -2.89
N SER A 172 7.72 -16.37 -3.87
CA SER A 172 7.37 -16.20 -5.28
C SER A 172 6.08 -16.97 -5.61
N VAL A 173 5.07 -16.26 -6.10
CA VAL A 173 3.74 -16.80 -6.44
C VAL A 173 3.71 -17.33 -7.86
N ASP A 174 4.39 -16.64 -8.78
CA ASP A 174 4.49 -17.03 -10.18
C ASP A 174 5.86 -16.61 -10.73
N THR A 175 6.58 -17.58 -11.30
CA THR A 175 7.98 -17.47 -11.71
C THR A 175 8.20 -17.74 -13.20
N THR A 176 7.13 -18.03 -13.95
CA THR A 176 7.26 -18.44 -15.36
C THR A 176 7.12 -17.25 -16.31
N GLY A 177 8.26 -16.67 -16.71
CA GLY A 177 8.32 -15.52 -17.60
C GLY A 177 8.46 -14.21 -16.82
N ASN A 178 8.11 -13.08 -17.45
CA ASN A 178 7.99 -11.78 -16.80
C ASN A 178 6.51 -11.57 -16.41
N VAL A 179 6.22 -11.76 -15.14
CA VAL A 179 4.88 -11.81 -14.56
C VAL A 179 4.81 -10.97 -13.29
N GLY A 180 3.63 -10.48 -12.92
CA GLY A 180 3.41 -9.81 -11.62
C GLY A 180 3.38 -8.28 -11.69
N SER A 181 3.74 -7.70 -12.84
CA SER A 181 3.62 -6.26 -13.07
C SER A 181 2.17 -5.76 -12.98
N TRP A 182 1.97 -4.51 -12.54
CA TRP A 182 0.66 -3.88 -12.30
C TRP A 182 -0.31 -4.77 -11.52
N ASN A 183 0.17 -5.40 -10.44
CA ASN A 183 -0.66 -6.27 -9.63
C ASN A 183 -1.61 -5.47 -8.71
N SER A 184 -2.62 -6.18 -8.20
CA SER A 184 -3.53 -5.68 -7.17
C SER A 184 -3.98 -6.86 -6.31
N ILE A 185 -4.00 -6.66 -4.99
CA ILE A 185 -4.42 -7.65 -3.99
C ILE A 185 -5.77 -7.27 -3.38
N ALA A 186 -6.60 -8.27 -3.11
CA ALA A 186 -7.81 -8.17 -2.31
C ALA A 186 -7.97 -9.41 -1.44
N ILE A 187 -8.73 -9.27 -0.36
CA ILE A 187 -9.02 -10.36 0.58
C ILE A 187 -10.54 -10.52 0.68
N ASP A 188 -11.01 -11.76 0.57
CA ASP A 188 -12.44 -12.05 0.68
C ASP A 188 -12.90 -12.20 2.15
N SER A 189 -14.19 -12.45 2.36
CA SER A 189 -14.76 -12.61 3.69
C SER A 189 -14.31 -13.87 4.44
N ASN A 190 -13.56 -14.76 3.81
CA ASN A 190 -12.98 -15.97 4.41
C ASN A 190 -11.46 -15.81 4.63
N ASP A 191 -10.94 -14.58 4.55
CA ASP A 191 -9.51 -14.27 4.60
C ASP A 191 -8.69 -14.90 3.46
N ALA A 192 -9.31 -15.31 2.35
CA ALA A 192 -8.58 -15.81 1.19
C ALA A 192 -7.94 -14.65 0.42
N VAL A 193 -6.68 -14.84 0.03
CA VAL A 193 -5.92 -13.87 -0.74
C VAL A 193 -6.22 -14.03 -2.23
N HIS A 194 -6.42 -12.91 -2.91
CA HIS A 194 -6.69 -12.83 -4.34
C HIS A 194 -5.77 -11.78 -4.98
N ILE A 195 -5.03 -12.16 -6.01
CA ILE A 195 -4.10 -11.26 -6.71
C ILE A 195 -4.40 -11.31 -8.20
N SER A 196 -4.67 -10.16 -8.80
CA SER A 196 -4.70 -9.99 -10.26
C SER A 196 -3.43 -9.30 -10.72
N TYR A 197 -2.88 -9.68 -11.89
CA TYR A 197 -1.59 -9.17 -12.36
C TYR A 197 -1.39 -9.35 -13.86
N ARG A 198 -0.48 -8.56 -14.44
CA ARG A 198 -0.10 -8.67 -15.86
C ARG A 198 1.05 -9.66 -16.04
N ASP A 199 0.85 -10.59 -16.95
CA ASP A 199 1.90 -11.38 -17.59
C ASP A 199 2.41 -10.60 -18.80
N SER A 200 3.58 -10.00 -18.65
CA SER A 200 4.21 -9.17 -19.68
C SER A 200 4.83 -9.99 -20.81
N THR A 201 5.19 -11.25 -20.55
CA THR A 201 5.71 -12.16 -21.58
C THR A 201 4.63 -12.54 -22.59
N ASN A 202 3.44 -12.90 -22.10
CA ASN A 202 2.34 -13.36 -22.94
C ASN A 202 1.29 -12.27 -23.23
N ASN A 203 1.43 -11.08 -22.63
CA ASN A 203 0.47 -9.97 -22.70
C ASN A 203 -0.93 -10.34 -22.17
N ASN A 204 -0.98 -11.18 -21.13
CA ASN A 204 -2.23 -11.67 -20.54
C ASN A 204 -2.50 -11.02 -19.18
N LEU A 205 -3.78 -10.96 -18.79
CA LEU A 205 -4.18 -10.80 -17.40
C LEU A 205 -4.18 -12.20 -16.74
N LYS A 206 -3.52 -12.32 -15.60
CA LYS A 206 -3.52 -13.53 -14.77
C LYS A 206 -4.11 -13.25 -13.39
N TYR A 207 -4.51 -14.31 -12.73
CA TYR A 207 -5.10 -14.32 -11.40
C TYR A 207 -4.49 -15.45 -10.58
N ALA A 208 -4.18 -15.16 -9.32
CA ALA A 208 -3.74 -16.12 -8.33
C ALA A 208 -4.63 -16.00 -7.10
N THR A 209 -4.87 -17.12 -6.42
CA THR A 209 -5.56 -17.15 -5.14
C THR A 209 -4.92 -18.15 -4.21
N CYS A 210 -4.96 -17.85 -2.92
CA CYS A 210 -4.53 -18.75 -1.88
C CYS A 210 -5.59 -18.74 -0.77
N SER A 211 -6.16 -19.91 -0.49
CA SER A 211 -7.28 -20.06 0.46
C SER A 211 -6.88 -20.69 1.79
N ILE A 212 -5.69 -21.32 1.89
CA ILE A 212 -5.16 -21.95 3.11
C ILE A 212 -3.63 -21.83 3.11
N GLY A 213 -3.04 -21.52 4.26
CA GLY A 213 -1.58 -21.59 4.45
C GLY A 213 -0.77 -20.46 3.82
N CYS A 214 -1.43 -19.38 3.39
CA CYS A 214 -0.81 -18.24 2.71
C CYS A 214 0.08 -17.38 3.62
N THR A 215 0.25 -17.77 4.88
CA THR A 215 1.01 -17.05 5.91
C THR A 215 2.10 -17.92 6.53
N ILE A 216 2.29 -19.14 6.04
CA ILE A 216 3.21 -20.11 6.66
C ILE A 216 4.12 -20.66 5.57
N ALA A 217 5.41 -20.30 5.63
CA ALA A 217 6.43 -21.11 5.00
C ALA A 217 6.39 -22.49 5.67
N SER A 218 6.14 -23.55 4.90
CA SER A 218 6.30 -24.91 5.40
C SER A 218 7.79 -25.11 5.69
N ASN A 219 8.13 -25.21 6.98
CA ASN A 219 9.44 -25.71 7.44
C ASN A 219 9.64 -27.17 7.02
#